data_AF-A0A075KCN8-F1
#
_entry.id   AF-A0A075KCN8-F1
#
_cell.length_a   1.000
_cell.length_b   1.000
_cell.length_c   1.000
_cell.angle_alpha   90.00
_cell.angle_beta   90.00
_cell.angle_gamma   90.00
#
_symmetry.space_group_name_H-M   'P 1'
#
loop_
_entity.id
_entity.type
_entity.pdbx_description
1 polymer ?
#
loop_
_entity_poly.entity_id
_entity_poly.type
_entity_poly.pdbx_seq_one_letter_code
_entity_poly.pdbx_strand_id
1 'polypeptide(L)'
;MEIIQIVGLGFVVTLLILTIKRERPEIAVQLSLTLATIIFLIVLTKINVILNLFRDMADKANISQMYLNTILKIIGISYITEFGAQVCRDAGEGAVAGKIEFAGKVLVMVMAVPIIALVMDTIVRLIP
;
A
#
# COMPACT_ATOMS: atom_id res chain seq x y z
N MET A 1 -4.32 12.46 -17.24
CA MET A 1 -5.09 13.59 -16.65
C MET A 1 -5.40 13.40 -15.16
N GLU A 2 -5.39 12.17 -14.61
CA GLU A 2 -5.67 11.96 -13.17
C GLU A 2 -4.64 12.59 -12.22
N ILE A 3 -3.36 12.67 -12.61
CA ILE A 3 -2.34 13.36 -11.79
C ILE A 3 -2.69 14.84 -11.59
N ILE A 4 -3.31 15.48 -12.59
CA ILE A 4 -3.77 16.87 -12.50
C ILE A 4 -4.94 16.98 -11.50
N GLN A 5 -5.84 15.98 -11.49
CA GLN A 5 -6.94 15.92 -10.52
C GLN A 5 -6.42 15.71 -9.10
N ILE A 6 -5.47 14.80 -8.88
CA ILE A 6 -4.87 14.54 -7.57
C ILE A 6 -4.19 15.80 -7.03
N VAL A 7 -3.35 16.45 -7.85
CA VAL A 7 -2.63 17.68 -7.47
C VAL A 7 -3.61 18.84 -7.23
N GLY A 8 -4.60 19.01 -8.11
CA GLY A 8 -5.61 20.06 -7.96
C GLY A 8 -6.44 19.89 -6.68
N LEU A 9 -6.90 18.67 -6.39
CA LEU A 9 -7.63 18.34 -5.17
C LEU A 9 -6.76 18.56 -3.92
N GLY A 10 -5.48 18.22 -4.01
CA GLY A 10 -4.48 18.52 -2.99
C GLY A 10 -4.36 20.02 -2.69
N PHE A 11 -4.27 20.88 -3.72
CA PHE A 11 -4.21 22.33 -3.51
C PHE A 11 -5.48 22.89 -2.90
N VAL A 12 -6.66 22.48 -3.38
CA VAL A 12 -7.95 22.94 -2.86
C VAL A 12 -8.10 22.57 -1.38
N VAL A 13 -7.83 21.32 -1.02
CA VAL A 13 -7.94 20.88 0.38
C VAL A 13 -6.88 21.55 1.26
N THR A 14 -5.66 21.74 0.77
CA THR A 14 -4.60 22.45 1.52
C THR A 14 -5.01 23.89 1.82
N LEU A 15 -5.61 24.60 0.86
CA LEU A 15 -6.15 25.94 1.07
C LEU A 15 -7.22 25.96 2.16
N LEU A 16 -8.18 25.03 2.11
CA LEU A 16 -9.24 24.90 3.13
C LEU A 16 -8.65 24.59 4.51
N ILE A 17 -7.67 23.69 4.58
CA ILE A 17 -6.96 23.36 5.81
C ILE A 17 -6.31 24.61 6.41
N LEU A 18 -5.59 25.42 5.61
CA LEU A 18 -4.93 26.64 6.10
C LEU A 18 -5.92 27.65 6.68
N THR A 19 -7.11 27.79 6.09
CA THR A 19 -8.15 28.69 6.60
C THR A 19 -8.81 28.16 7.87
N ILE A 20 -9.16 26.87 7.90
CA ILE A 20 -9.95 26.26 8.99
C ILE A 20 -9.09 25.96 10.22
N LYS A 21 -7.82 25.60 10.04
CA LYS A 21 -6.92 25.16 11.12
C LYS A 21 -6.75 26.19 12.23
N ARG A 22 -6.95 27.48 11.95
CA ARG A 22 -6.92 28.56 12.94
C ARG A 22 -8.10 28.53 13.92
N GLU A 23 -9.28 28.15 13.44
CA GLU A 23 -10.53 28.15 14.21
C GLU A 23 -10.83 26.76 14.78
N ARG A 24 -10.72 25.72 13.95
CA ARG A 24 -11.11 24.33 14.24
C ARG A 24 -10.04 23.35 13.74
N PRO A 25 -8.94 23.14 14.49
CA PRO A 25 -7.85 22.25 14.07
C PRO A 25 -8.30 20.79 13.86
N GLU A 26 -9.31 20.33 14.59
CA GLU A 26 -9.88 18.98 14.44
C GLU A 26 -10.47 18.74 13.04
N ILE A 27 -11.18 19.74 12.49
CA ILE A 27 -11.78 19.65 11.14
C ILE A 27 -10.67 19.67 10.08
N ALA A 28 -9.59 20.42 10.32
CA ALA A 28 -8.44 20.44 9.42
C ALA A 28 -7.78 19.05 9.31
N VAL A 29 -7.67 18.31 10.42
CA VAL A 29 -7.18 16.92 10.42
C VAL A 29 -8.13 16.00 9.64
N GLN A 30 -9.44 16.12 9.88
CA GLN A 30 -10.44 15.32 9.14
C GLN A 30 -10.40 15.57 7.63
N LEU A 31 -10.18 16.82 7.20
CA LEU A 31 -9.99 17.16 5.79
C LEU A 31 -8.73 16.53 5.19
N SER A 32 -7.61 16.57 5.93
CA SER A 32 -6.37 15.91 5.52
C SER A 32 -6.56 14.40 5.35
N LEU A 33 -7.23 13.76 6.31
CA LEU A 33 -7.55 12.33 6.27
C LEU A 33 -8.42 11.97 5.06
N THR A 34 -9.42 12.82 4.79
CA THR A 34 -10.35 12.63 3.67
C THR A 34 -9.61 12.72 2.34
N LEU A 35 -8.75 13.73 2.17
CA LEU A 35 -7.90 13.88 0.99
C LEU A 35 -7.00 12.66 0.79
N ALA A 36 -6.28 12.25 1.83
CA ALA A 36 -5.41 11.10 1.79
C ALA A 36 -6.18 9.85 1.33
N THR A 37 -7.33 9.58 1.95
CA THR A 37 -8.18 8.43 1.62
C THR A 37 -8.66 8.47 0.16
N ILE A 38 -9.09 9.63 -0.35
CA ILE A 38 -9.51 9.78 -1.74
C ILE A 38 -8.36 9.50 -2.71
N ILE A 39 -7.18 10.08 -2.47
CA ILE A 39 -5.99 9.86 -3.30
C ILE A 39 -5.63 8.39 -3.33
N PHE A 40 -5.66 7.72 -2.18
CA PHE A 40 -5.36 6.30 -2.08
C PHE A 40 -6.33 5.44 -2.88
N LEU A 41 -7.63 5.69 -2.77
CA LEU A 41 -8.65 4.96 -3.54
C LEU A 41 -8.46 5.14 -5.06
N ILE A 42 -8.13 6.36 -5.52
CA ILE A 42 -7.84 6.62 -6.94
C ILE A 42 -6.64 5.78 -7.39
N VAL A 43 -5.54 5.78 -6.63
CA VAL A 43 -4.32 5.04 -6.97
C VAL A 43 -4.54 3.52 -6.94
N LEU A 44 -5.32 3.01 -5.98
CA LEU A 44 -5.66 1.59 -5.84
C LEU A 44 -6.28 1.00 -7.11
N THR A 45 -7.09 1.78 -7.84
CA THR A 45 -7.70 1.32 -9.10
C THR A 45 -6.66 0.99 -10.18
N LYS A 46 -5.48 1.64 -10.15
CA LYS A 46 -4.39 1.43 -11.12
C LYS A 46 -3.58 0.18 -10.84
N ILE A 47 -3.56 -0.26 -9.59
CA ILE A 47 -2.83 -1.47 -9.20
C ILE A 47 -3.38 -2.66 -9.99
N ASN A 48 -4.70 -2.78 -10.19
CA ASN A 48 -5.30 -3.87 -10.98
C ASN A 48 -4.74 -4.02 -12.40
N VAL A 49 -4.41 -2.91 -13.08
CA VAL A 49 -3.83 -2.95 -14.43
C VAL A 49 -2.45 -3.63 -14.39
N ILE A 50 -1.64 -3.26 -13.40
CA ILE A 50 -0.31 -3.83 -13.18
C ILE A 50 -0.43 -5.31 -12.81
N LEU A 51 -1.37 -5.66 -11.90
CA LEU A 51 -1.61 -7.05 -11.49
C LEU A 51 -1.98 -7.96 -12.67
N ASN A 52 -2.82 -7.47 -13.59
CA ASN A 52 -3.21 -8.22 -14.77
C ASN A 52 -2.02 -8.43 -15.72
N LEU A 53 -1.19 -7.40 -15.92
CA LEU A 53 0.01 -7.52 -16.73
C LEU A 53 0.98 -8.59 -16.18
N PHE A 54 1.18 -8.62 -14.86
CA PHE A 54 2.00 -9.63 -14.20
C PHE A 54 1.42 -11.04 -14.34
N ARG A 55 0.09 -11.19 -14.26
CA ARG A 55 -0.58 -12.48 -14.47
C ARG A 55 -0.37 -13.00 -15.88
N ASP A 56 -0.56 -12.16 -16.90
CA ASP A 56 -0.36 -12.52 -18.30
C ASP A 56 1.11 -12.93 -18.57
N MET A 57 2.07 -12.25 -17.95
CA MET A 57 3.49 -12.60 -18.06
C MET A 57 3.81 -13.95 -17.38
N ALA A 58 3.24 -14.19 -16.20
CA ALA A 58 3.45 -15.44 -15.47
C ALA A 58 2.86 -16.64 -16.22
N ASP A 59 1.68 -16.48 -16.82
CA ASP A 59 1.07 -17.52 -17.65
C ASP A 59 1.95 -17.86 -18.86
N LYS A 60 2.49 -16.86 -19.55
CA LYS A 60 3.44 -17.07 -20.66
C LYS A 60 4.74 -17.75 -20.23
N ALA A 61 5.20 -17.48 -19.00
CA ALA A 61 6.44 -18.03 -18.46
C ALA A 61 6.26 -19.39 -17.75
N ASN A 62 5.04 -19.98 -17.74
CA ASN A 62 4.71 -21.19 -16.96
C ASN A 62 5.08 -21.05 -15.46
N ILE A 63 5.00 -19.84 -14.90
CA ILE A 63 5.20 -19.62 -13.48
C ILE A 63 3.92 -20.00 -12.74
N SER A 64 4.05 -20.66 -11.59
CA SER A 64 2.89 -20.98 -10.76
C SER A 64 2.17 -19.70 -10.33
N GLN A 65 0.87 -19.63 -10.67
CA GLN A 65 -0.03 -18.55 -10.26
C GLN A 65 -0.13 -18.40 -8.73
N MET A 66 0.17 -19.46 -7.97
CA MET A 66 0.23 -19.41 -6.51
C MET A 66 1.37 -18.52 -6.01
N TYR A 67 2.57 -18.62 -6.60
CA TYR A 67 3.72 -17.82 -6.19
C TYR A 67 3.55 -16.35 -6.59
N LEU A 68 3.11 -16.10 -7.83
CA LEU A 68 2.82 -14.75 -8.27
C LEU A 68 1.79 -14.08 -7.36
N ASN A 69 0.67 -14.75 -7.07
CA ASN A 69 -0.35 -14.19 -6.17
C ASN A 69 0.19 -13.92 -4.77
N THR A 70 1.09 -14.75 -4.24
CA THR A 70 1.73 -14.50 -2.94
C THR A 70 2.59 -13.24 -2.97
N ILE A 71 3.42 -13.06 -4.01
CA ILE A 71 4.25 -11.85 -4.18
C ILE A 71 3.35 -10.61 -4.30
N LEU A 72 2.31 -10.67 -5.13
CA LEU A 72 1.37 -9.56 -5.32
C LEU A 72 0.62 -9.22 -4.02
N LYS A 73 0.25 -10.21 -3.21
CA LYS A 73 -0.33 -10.00 -1.88
C LYS A 73 0.64 -9.31 -0.93
N ILE A 74 1.91 -9.73 -0.90
CA ILE A 74 2.95 -9.07 -0.09
C ILE A 74 3.08 -7.58 -0.48
N ILE A 75 3.16 -7.29 -1.78
CA ILE A 75 3.24 -5.92 -2.30
C ILE A 75 1.99 -5.13 -1.88
N GLY A 76 0.79 -5.68 -2.09
CA GLY A 76 -0.46 -5.04 -1.71
C GLY A 76 -0.54 -4.72 -0.22
N ILE A 77 -0.19 -5.66 0.65
CA ILE A 77 -0.16 -5.44 2.10
C ILE A 77 0.84 -4.33 2.45
N SER A 78 2.03 -4.32 1.86
CA SER A 78 3.03 -3.28 2.14
C SER A 78 2.52 -1.87 1.82
N TYR A 79 1.87 -1.67 0.67
CA TYR A 79 1.29 -0.38 0.29
C TYR A 79 0.12 0.02 1.19
N ILE A 80 -0.80 -0.90 1.49
CA ILE A 80 -1.94 -0.62 2.38
C ILE A 80 -1.46 -0.27 3.79
N THR A 81 -0.49 -1.02 4.31
CA THR A 81 0.10 -0.80 5.63
C THR A 81 0.81 0.54 5.71
N GLU A 82 1.69 0.86 4.74
CA GLU A 82 2.45 2.12 4.76
C GLU A 82 1.50 3.32 4.63
N PHE A 83 0.54 3.23 3.72
CA PHE A 83 -0.44 4.30 3.53
C PHE A 83 -1.31 4.49 4.78
N GLY A 84 -1.86 3.41 5.34
CA GLY A 84 -2.67 3.47 6.55
C GLY A 84 -1.89 4.02 7.75
N ALA A 85 -0.62 3.64 7.89
CA ALA A 85 0.26 4.17 8.93
C ALA A 85 0.53 5.67 8.74
N GLN A 86 0.82 6.13 7.52
CA GLN A 86 1.01 7.55 7.21
C GLN A 86 -0.24 8.36 7.55
N VAL A 87 -1.43 7.88 7.19
CA VAL A 87 -2.70 8.55 7.54
C VAL A 87 -2.87 8.68 9.06
N CYS A 88 -2.53 7.65 9.83
CA CYS A 88 -2.54 7.73 11.29
C CYS A 88 -1.49 8.72 11.82
N ARG A 89 -0.29 8.79 11.22
CA ARG A 89 0.73 9.79 11.59
C ARG A 89 0.26 11.21 11.31
N ASP A 90 -0.40 11.44 10.18
CA ASP A 90 -0.95 12.74 9.80
C ASP A 90 -2.07 13.21 10.77
N ALA A 91 -2.76 12.26 11.41
CA ALA A 91 -3.71 12.54 12.49
C ALA A 91 -3.07 12.81 13.86
N GLY A 92 -1.74 12.69 13.98
CA GLY A 92 -1.02 12.76 15.26
C GLY A 92 -0.94 11.43 16.02
N GLU A 93 -1.51 10.35 15.48
CA GLU A 93 -1.60 9.03 16.10
C GLU A 93 -0.41 8.13 15.73
N GLY A 94 0.80 8.57 16.07
CA GLY A 94 2.05 7.84 15.76
C GLY A 94 2.13 6.45 16.41
N ALA A 95 1.56 6.28 17.61
CA ALA A 95 1.52 4.98 18.28
C ALA A 95 0.64 3.96 17.53
N VAL A 96 -0.49 4.41 16.98
CA VAL A 96 -1.37 3.57 16.16
C VAL A 96 -0.68 3.24 14.82
N ALA A 97 -0.06 4.23 14.19
CA ALA A 97 0.72 4.02 12.97
C ALA A 97 1.80 2.95 13.14
N GLY A 98 2.58 3.00 14.22
CA GLY A 98 3.60 2.00 14.51
C GLY A 98 3.03 0.59 14.70
N LYS A 99 1.84 0.46 15.30
CA LYS A 99 1.14 -0.83 15.44
C LYS A 99 0.67 -1.37 14.08
N ILE A 100 0.18 -0.50 13.20
CA ILE A 100 -0.22 -0.88 11.83
C ILE A 100 1.01 -1.39 11.05
N GLU A 101 2.12 -0.66 11.08
CA GLU A 101 3.37 -1.09 10.44
C GLU A 101 3.88 -2.43 10.96
N PHE A 102 3.85 -2.60 12.28
CA PHE A 102 4.27 -3.86 12.91
C PHE A 102 3.40 -5.02 12.42
N ALA A 103 2.08 -4.84 12.40
CA ALA A 103 1.15 -5.86 11.89
C ALA A 103 1.46 -6.21 10.42
N GLY A 104 1.66 -5.21 9.56
CA GLY A 104 2.01 -5.45 8.15
C GLY A 104 3.33 -6.22 7.99
N LYS A 105 4.36 -5.85 8.77
CA LYS A 105 5.66 -6.57 8.77
C LYS A 105 5.49 -8.04 9.16
N VAL A 106 4.71 -8.33 10.20
CA VAL A 106 4.43 -9.70 10.63
C VAL A 106 3.68 -10.49 9.55
N LEU A 107 2.65 -9.91 8.94
CA LEU A 107 1.91 -10.55 7.86
C LEU A 107 2.79 -10.85 6.64
N VAL A 108 3.63 -9.91 6.24
CA VAL A 108 4.60 -10.11 5.14
C VAL A 108 5.58 -11.22 5.48
N MET A 109 6.13 -11.25 6.70
CA MET A 109 7.04 -12.32 7.14
C MET A 109 6.39 -13.69 7.06
N VAL A 110 5.15 -13.85 7.55
CA VAL A 110 4.41 -15.12 7.50
C VAL A 110 4.22 -15.59 6.06
N MET A 111 3.87 -14.69 5.14
CA MET A 111 3.71 -15.02 3.72
C MET A 111 5.03 -15.29 2.99
N ALA A 112 6.16 -14.76 3.48
CA ALA A 112 7.47 -14.99 2.89
C ALA A 112 8.02 -16.40 3.20
N VAL A 113 7.63 -17.01 4.32
CA VAL A 113 8.06 -18.36 4.73
C VAL A 113 7.94 -19.41 3.61
N PRO A 114 6.78 -19.61 2.95
CA PRO A 114 6.64 -20.63 1.91
C PRO A 114 7.55 -20.36 0.69
N ILE A 115 7.81 -19.09 0.36
CA ILE A 115 8.70 -18.72 -0.75
C ILE A 115 10.15 -19.08 -0.37
N ILE A 116 10.59 -18.75 0.83
CA ILE A 116 11.93 -19.08 1.32
C ILE A 116 12.12 -20.61 1.35
N ALA A 117 11.13 -21.36 1.82
CA ALA A 117 11.18 -22.81 1.85
C ALA A 117 11.33 -23.42 0.45
N LEU A 118 10.60 -22.90 -0.54
CA LEU A 118 10.72 -23.32 -1.94
C LEU A 118 12.13 -23.06 -2.49
N VAL A 119 12.68 -21.88 -2.24
CA VAL A 119 14.03 -21.51 -2.69
C VAL A 119 15.06 -22.45 -2.06
N MET A 120 14.93 -22.74 -0.75
CA MET A 120 15.81 -23.69 -0.07
C MET A 120 15.74 -25.09 -0.67
N ASP A 121 14.54 -25.62 -0.91
CA ASP A 121 14.37 -26.94 -1.54
C ASP A 121 15.00 -26.97 -2.96
N THR A 122 14.84 -25.89 -3.71
CA THR A 122 15.44 -25.75 -5.05
C THR A 122 16.97 -25.74 -4.98
N ILE A 123 17.57 -25.03 -4.03
CA ILE A 123 19.02 -25.00 -3.82
C ILE A 123 19.52 -26.40 -3.44
N VAL A 124 18.86 -27.10 -2.50
CA VAL A 124 19.25 -28.44 -2.07
C VAL A 124 19.24 -29.43 -3.23
N ARG A 125 18.24 -29.35 -4.12
CA ARG A 125 18.16 -30.20 -5.33
C ARG A 125 19.25 -29.90 -6.38
N LEU A 126 19.82 -28.71 -6.37
CA LEU A 126 20.88 -28.28 -7.30
C LEU A 126 22.28 -28.62 -6.78
N ILE A 127 22.41 -28.96 -5.49
CA ILE A 127 23.67 -29.45 -4.92
C ILE A 127 23.79 -30.95 -5.30
N PRO A 128 24.86 -31.35 -6.02
CA PRO A 128 25.10 -32.74 -6.39
C PRO A 128 25.38 -33.64 -5.17
#